data_AF-A0A955LA92-F1
#
_entry.id   AF-A0A955LA92-F1
#
_cell.length_a   1.000
_cell.length_b   1.000
_cell.length_c   1.000
_cell.angle_alpha   90.00
_cell.angle_beta   90.00
_cell.angle_gamma   90.00
#
_symmetry.space_group_name_H-M   'P 1'
#
loop_
_entity.id
_entity.type
_entity.pdbx_description
1 polymer ?
#
loop_
_entity_poly.entity_id
_entity_poly.type
_entity_poly.pdbx_seq_one_letter_code
_entity_poly.pdbx_strand_id
1 'polypeptide(L)'
;MNYKLLKKELDIYRKARGWDKNPPVDLAKSVIIEAAEILEHFQWDETLRLKGTEVSVKDKNLEEISDEIADVVIYLFALCDQLNVDLVDITASKLEKVKLKYPAGINDKDYMKRKMEYRKKRKGAK
;
A
#
# COMPACT_ATOMS: atom_id res chain seq x y z
N MET A 1 5.05 -19.53 1.79
CA MET A 1 5.92 -18.80 0.84
C MET A 1 6.64 -17.68 1.59
N ASN A 2 7.91 -17.38 1.30
CA ASN A 2 8.54 -16.14 1.79
C ASN A 2 8.58 -15.07 0.68
N TYR A 3 8.83 -13.81 1.04
CA TYR A 3 8.83 -12.67 0.10
C TYR A 3 9.72 -12.88 -1.13
N LYS A 4 10.93 -13.41 -0.94
CA LYS A 4 11.89 -13.62 -2.04
C LYS A 4 11.38 -14.69 -3.02
N LEU A 5 10.79 -15.76 -2.50
CA LEU A 5 10.19 -16.83 -3.31
C LEU A 5 8.96 -16.31 -4.07
N LEU A 6 8.08 -15.57 -3.41
CA LEU A 6 6.90 -14.97 -4.03
C LEU A 6 7.29 -14.01 -5.17
N LYS A 7 8.24 -13.11 -4.93
CA LYS A 7 8.75 -12.18 -5.96
C LYS A 7 9.30 -12.95 -7.17
N LYS A 8 10.05 -14.02 -6.94
CA LYS A 8 10.63 -14.85 -8.01
C LYS A 8 9.54 -15.54 -8.84
N GLU A 9 8.52 -16.09 -8.19
CA GLU A 9 7.40 -16.73 -8.87
C GLU A 9 6.61 -15.74 -9.73
N LEU A 10 6.33 -14.55 -9.19
CA LEU A 10 5.71 -13.44 -9.92
C LEU A 10 6.52 -13.01 -11.13
N ASP A 11 7.83 -12.88 -10.99
CA ASP A 11 8.73 -12.52 -12.10
C ASP A 11 8.69 -13.58 -13.22
N ILE A 12 8.79 -14.86 -12.87
CA ILE A 12 8.66 -15.97 -13.82
C ILE A 12 7.31 -15.91 -14.54
N TYR A 13 6.23 -15.75 -13.78
CA TYR A 13 4.87 -15.71 -14.31
C TYR A 13 4.64 -14.56 -15.30
N ARG A 14 5.17 -13.37 -14.98
CA ARG A 14 5.07 -12.17 -15.82
C ARG A 14 5.92 -12.30 -17.08
N LYS A 15 7.17 -12.78 -16.96
CA LYS A 15 8.06 -13.01 -18.10
C LYS A 15 7.50 -14.01 -19.09
N ALA A 16 6.88 -15.08 -18.61
CA ALA A 16 6.21 -16.07 -19.46
C ALA A 16 5.09 -15.47 -20.34
N ARG A 17 4.57 -14.29 -19.97
CA ARG A 17 3.51 -13.56 -20.69
C ARG A 17 4.01 -12.28 -21.37
N GLY A 18 5.30 -11.97 -21.26
CA GLY A 18 5.88 -10.70 -21.74
C GLY A 18 5.42 -9.45 -20.97
N TRP A 19 4.85 -9.62 -19.77
CA TRP A 19 4.38 -8.53 -18.91
C TRP A 19 5.50 -7.87 -18.10
N ASP A 20 6.70 -8.42 -18.16
CA ASP A 20 7.93 -7.81 -17.63
C ASP A 20 8.33 -6.53 -18.41
N LYS A 21 7.64 -6.20 -19.49
CA LYS A 21 7.89 -5.00 -20.32
C LYS A 21 6.88 -3.88 -20.10
N ASN A 22 5.93 -4.05 -19.18
CA ASN A 22 4.95 -3.00 -18.90
C ASN A 22 5.66 -1.73 -18.38
N PRO A 23 5.41 -0.55 -18.98
CA PRO A 23 6.00 0.70 -18.51
C PRO A 23 5.61 1.04 -17.07
N PRO A 24 6.49 1.69 -16.28
CA PRO A 24 6.18 2.10 -14.90
C PRO A 24 4.89 2.93 -14.77
N VAL A 25 4.58 3.75 -15.78
CA VAL A 25 3.37 4.58 -15.79
C VAL A 25 2.09 3.74 -15.83
N ASP A 26 2.09 2.61 -16.53
CA ASP A 26 0.91 1.75 -16.63
C ASP A 26 0.77 0.88 -15.40
N LEU A 27 1.88 0.38 -14.85
CA LEU A 27 1.88 -0.33 -13.57
C LEU A 27 1.39 0.57 -12.42
N ALA A 28 1.77 1.84 -12.40
CA ALA A 28 1.27 2.80 -11.41
C ALA A 28 -0.24 3.06 -11.56
N LYS A 29 -0.79 3.01 -12.78
CA LYS A 29 -2.25 3.08 -13.00
C LYS A 29 -2.93 1.81 -12.48
N SER A 30 -2.39 0.63 -12.78
CA SER A 30 -2.95 -0.62 -12.25
C SER A 30 -3.00 -0.62 -10.73
N VAL A 31 -1.94 -0.18 -10.04
CA VAL A 31 -1.94 -0.07 -8.57
C VAL A 31 -3.12 0.75 -8.04
N ILE A 32 -3.47 1.87 -8.68
CA ILE A 32 -4.60 2.69 -8.21
C ILE A 32 -5.96 2.12 -8.63
N ILE A 33 -6.03 1.39 -9.74
CA ILE A 33 -7.25 0.69 -10.17
C ILE A 33 -7.59 -0.38 -9.15
N GLU A 34 -6.68 -1.31 -8.85
CA GLU A 34 -6.95 -2.38 -7.87
C GLU A 34 -7.20 -1.83 -6.46
N ALA A 35 -6.52 -0.74 -6.10
CA ALA A 35 -6.77 -0.07 -4.82
C ALA A 35 -8.17 0.57 -4.75
N ALA A 36 -8.73 0.95 -5.90
CA ALA A 36 -10.12 1.41 -5.99
C ALA A 36 -11.10 0.24 -5.89
N GLU A 37 -10.77 -0.94 -6.42
CA GLU A 37 -11.60 -2.15 -6.27
C GLU A 37 -11.75 -2.54 -4.79
N ILE A 38 -10.66 -2.43 -3.99
CA ILE A 38 -10.75 -2.54 -2.52
C ILE A 38 -11.80 -1.56 -1.96
N LEU A 39 -11.76 -0.29 -2.39
CA LEU A 39 -12.67 0.75 -1.90
C LEU A 39 -14.14 0.44 -2.24
N GLU A 40 -14.42 -0.18 -3.39
CA GLU A 40 -15.78 -0.50 -3.83
C GLU A 40 -16.52 -1.41 -2.84
N HIS A 41 -15.83 -2.30 -2.15
CA HIS A 41 -16.42 -3.14 -1.10
C HIS A 41 -16.94 -2.34 0.11
N PHE A 42 -16.42 -1.13 0.34
CA PHE A 42 -16.75 -0.29 1.49
C PHE A 42 -17.64 0.91 1.16
N GLN A 43 -17.75 1.28 -0.12
CA GLN A 43 -18.28 2.59 -0.52
C GLN A 43 -19.74 2.86 -0.11
N TRP A 44 -20.60 1.83 -0.04
CA TRP A 44 -22.04 1.98 0.22
C TRP A 44 -22.49 1.51 1.61
N ASP A 45 -21.57 1.15 2.50
CA ASP A 45 -21.91 0.54 3.78
C ASP A 45 -21.51 1.43 4.97
N GLU A 46 -22.41 2.35 5.31
CA GLU A 46 -22.23 3.27 6.43
C GLU A 46 -22.21 2.56 7.79
N THR A 47 -22.76 1.34 7.88
CA THR A 47 -22.83 0.58 9.14
C THR A 47 -21.44 0.14 9.63
N LEU A 48 -20.48 -0.02 8.72
CA LEU A 48 -19.10 -0.38 9.06
C LEU A 48 -18.41 0.69 9.90
N ARG A 49 -18.75 1.97 9.66
CA ARG A 49 -18.19 3.07 10.44
C ARG A 49 -18.58 2.99 11.91
N LEU A 50 -19.78 2.45 12.19
CA LEU A 50 -20.28 2.25 13.56
C LEU A 50 -19.67 1.00 14.21
N LYS A 51 -19.33 -0.02 13.42
CA LYS A 51 -18.68 -1.26 13.89
C LYS A 51 -17.17 -1.12 14.14
N GLY A 52 -16.52 -0.08 13.62
CA GLY A 52 -15.10 0.18 13.87
C GLY A 52 -14.22 -0.97 13.39
N THR A 53 -13.46 -1.59 14.31
CA THR A 53 -12.57 -2.74 14.00
C THR A 53 -13.27 -4.10 14.04
N GLU A 54 -14.56 -4.15 14.37
CA GLU A 54 -15.33 -5.39 14.54
C GLU A 54 -16.02 -5.89 13.25
N VAL A 55 -15.53 -5.46 12.08
CA VAL A 55 -16.07 -5.91 10.78
C VAL A 55 -15.82 -7.41 10.62
N SER A 56 -16.90 -8.16 10.42
CA SER A 56 -16.90 -9.63 10.34
C SER A 56 -16.88 -10.10 8.88
N VAL A 57 -16.36 -11.33 8.67
CA VAL A 57 -16.44 -12.06 7.38
C VAL A 57 -17.87 -12.21 6.87
N LYS A 58 -18.87 -12.13 7.75
CA LYS A 58 -20.29 -12.19 7.34
C LYS A 58 -20.82 -10.87 6.80
N ASP A 59 -20.14 -9.76 7.07
CA ASP A 59 -20.55 -8.42 6.66
C ASP A 59 -20.02 -8.05 5.26
N LYS A 60 -19.01 -8.78 4.74
CA LYS A 60 -18.37 -8.57 3.42
C LYS A 60 -17.79 -9.86 2.86
N ASN A 61 -17.64 -9.94 1.53
CA ASN A 61 -16.86 -11.01 0.92
C ASN A 61 -15.35 -10.79 1.15
N LEU A 62 -14.81 -11.33 2.24
CA LEU A 62 -13.38 -11.21 2.54
C LEU A 62 -12.49 -11.88 1.51
N GLU A 63 -12.99 -12.86 0.76
CA GLU A 63 -12.24 -13.51 -0.30
C GLU A 63 -11.94 -12.50 -1.41
N GLU A 64 -12.98 -11.86 -1.95
CA GLU A 64 -12.84 -10.79 -2.95
C GLU A 64 -11.94 -9.66 -2.46
N ILE A 65 -12.16 -9.14 -1.25
CA ILE A 65 -11.30 -8.07 -0.68
C ILE A 65 -9.83 -8.53 -0.58
N SER A 66 -9.60 -9.80 -0.25
CA SER A 66 -8.24 -10.35 -0.15
C SER A 66 -7.59 -10.48 -1.52
N ASP A 67 -8.36 -10.82 -2.55
CA ASP A 67 -7.90 -10.87 -3.93
C ASP A 67 -7.51 -9.47 -4.41
N GLU A 68 -8.33 -8.45 -4.16
CA GLU A 68 -7.99 -7.06 -4.54
C GLU A 68 -6.75 -6.52 -3.81
N ILE A 69 -6.58 -6.89 -2.54
CA ILE A 69 -5.35 -6.58 -1.79
C ILE A 69 -4.15 -7.28 -2.43
N ALA A 70 -4.30 -8.53 -2.85
CA ALA A 70 -3.25 -9.27 -3.52
C ALA A 70 -2.89 -8.60 -4.86
N ASP A 71 -3.87 -8.16 -5.64
CA ASP A 71 -3.65 -7.51 -6.93
C ASP A 71 -2.92 -6.17 -6.80
N VAL A 72 -3.28 -5.33 -5.82
CA VAL A 72 -2.49 -4.14 -5.46
C VAL A 72 -1.02 -4.50 -5.20
N VAL A 73 -0.78 -5.56 -4.43
CA VAL A 73 0.56 -6.01 -4.07
C VAL A 73 1.31 -6.54 -5.31
N ILE A 74 0.66 -7.29 -6.19
CA ILE A 74 1.23 -7.82 -7.44
C ILE A 74 1.68 -6.68 -8.35
N TYR A 75 0.86 -5.65 -8.54
CA TYR A 75 1.24 -4.50 -9.36
C TYR A 75 2.30 -3.62 -8.69
N LEU A 76 2.30 -3.49 -7.36
CA LEU A 76 3.38 -2.82 -6.64
C LEU A 76 4.71 -3.56 -6.81
N PHE A 77 4.70 -4.90 -6.78
CA PHE A 77 5.87 -5.71 -7.07
C PHE A 77 6.40 -5.47 -8.46
N ALA A 78 5.51 -5.53 -9.45
CA ALA A 78 5.85 -5.28 -10.84
C ALA A 78 6.46 -3.89 -11.04
N LEU A 79 5.87 -2.86 -10.41
CA LEU A 79 6.34 -1.49 -10.46
C LEU A 79 7.73 -1.34 -9.82
N CYS A 80 7.94 -1.93 -8.64
CA CYS A 80 9.23 -1.91 -7.96
C CYS A 80 10.34 -2.55 -8.82
N ASP A 81 10.01 -3.66 -9.48
CA ASP A 81 10.93 -4.36 -10.38
C ASP A 81 11.33 -3.48 -11.57
N GLN A 82 10.36 -2.83 -12.24
CA GLN A 82 10.65 -1.88 -13.33
C GLN A 82 11.45 -0.66 -12.90
N LEU A 83 11.27 -0.20 -11.66
CA LEU A 83 12.01 0.93 -11.09
C LEU A 83 13.35 0.53 -10.47
N ASN A 84 13.71 -0.76 -10.50
CA ASN A 84 14.91 -1.30 -9.86
C ASN A 84 15.02 -0.96 -8.36
N VAL A 85 13.92 -1.08 -7.63
CA VAL A 85 13.89 -0.88 -6.17
C VAL A 85 13.39 -2.13 -5.46
N ASP A 86 13.94 -2.42 -4.26
CA ASP A 86 13.44 -3.51 -3.43
C ASP A 86 12.33 -3.01 -2.48
N LEU A 87 11.15 -3.62 -2.57
CA LEU A 87 9.96 -3.22 -1.81
C LEU A 87 10.18 -3.33 -0.29
N VAL A 88 10.93 -4.33 0.19
CA VAL A 88 11.19 -4.50 1.62
C VAL A 88 12.16 -3.41 2.10
N ASP A 89 13.23 -3.17 1.35
CA ASP A 89 14.25 -2.17 1.73
C ASP A 89 13.67 -0.75 1.74
N ILE A 90 12.89 -0.37 0.72
CA ILE A 90 12.26 0.96 0.67
C ILE A 90 11.19 1.11 1.75
N THR A 91 10.45 0.05 2.07
CA THR A 91 9.43 0.06 3.13
C THR A 91 10.09 0.18 4.51
N ALA A 92 11.15 -0.59 4.78
CA ALA A 92 11.90 -0.50 6.02
C ALA A 92 12.53 0.88 6.22
N SER A 93 13.17 1.42 5.17
CA SER A 93 13.72 2.78 5.17
C SER A 93 12.64 3.85 5.40
N LYS A 94 11.43 3.64 4.85
CA LYS A 94 10.29 4.52 5.07
C LYS A 94 9.77 4.43 6.50
N LEU A 95 9.74 3.23 7.08
CA LEU A 95 9.27 2.99 8.43
C LEU A 95 10.13 3.74 9.46
N GLU A 96 11.45 3.76 9.32
CA GLU A 96 12.33 4.55 10.21
C GLU A 96 12.02 6.05 10.15
N LYS A 97 11.76 6.57 8.95
CA LYS A 97 11.30 7.96 8.79
C LYS A 97 9.93 8.20 9.43
N VAL A 98 9.04 7.21 9.41
CA VAL A 98 7.72 7.27 10.04
C VAL A 98 7.84 7.27 11.57
N LYS A 99 8.68 6.40 12.16
CA LYS A 99 8.96 6.36 13.61
C LYS A 99 9.49 7.69 14.14
N LEU A 100 10.45 8.29 13.42
CA LEU A 100 10.98 9.61 13.77
C LEU A 100 9.93 10.71 13.67
N LYS A 101 9.04 10.60 12.67
CA LYS A 101 7.97 11.57 12.43
C LYS A 101 6.85 11.47 13.47
N TYR A 102 6.50 10.25 13.90
CA TYR A 102 5.41 9.95 14.80
C TYR A 102 5.89 8.98 15.91
N PRO A 103 6.67 9.47 16.89
CA PRO A 103 7.15 8.63 17.98
C PRO A 103 6.02 8.15 18.88
N ALA A 104 6.15 6.95 19.44
CA ALA A 104 5.22 6.43 20.44
C ALA A 104 5.29 7.22 21.75
N GLY A 105 4.19 7.26 22.51
CA GLY A 105 4.14 7.87 23.83
C GLY A 105 4.13 9.40 23.86
N ILE A 106 3.92 10.08 22.72
CA ILE A 106 3.67 11.53 22.70
C ILE A 106 2.18 11.81 22.86
N ASN A 107 1.83 12.91 23.55
CA ASN A 107 0.45 13.36 23.65
C ASN A 107 -0.04 13.99 22.33
N ASP A 108 -1.36 14.13 22.18
CA ASP A 108 -2.01 14.64 20.96
C ASP A 108 -1.57 16.05 20.58
N LYS A 109 -1.30 16.93 21.57
CA LYS A 109 -0.85 18.30 21.31
C LYS A 109 0.54 18.31 20.67
N ASP A 110 1.46 17.51 21.22
CA ASP A 110 2.82 17.38 20.71
C ASP A 110 2.85 16.68 19.35
N TYR A 111 1.98 15.68 19.14
CA TYR A 111 1.76 15.06 17.84
C TYR A 111 1.33 16.09 16.79
N MET A 112 0.30 16.88 17.10
CA MET A 112 -0.25 17.86 16.16
C MET A 112 0.77 18.96 15.83
N LYS A 113 1.53 19.43 16.83
CA LYS A 113 2.62 20.40 16.64
C LYS A 113 3.68 19.88 15.66
N ARG A 114 4.20 18.66 15.91
CA ARG A 114 5.20 18.01 15.02
C ARG A 114 4.66 17.79 13.60
N LYS A 115 3.41 17.35 13.47
CA LYS A 115 2.73 17.16 12.18
C LYS A 115 2.65 18.47 11.39
N MET A 116 2.34 19.59 12.04
CA MET A 116 2.30 20.91 11.41
C MET A 116 3.70 21.39 10.98
N GLU A 117 4.71 21.26 11.83
CA GLU A 117 6.10 21.63 11.51
C GLU A 117 6.64 20.85 10.29
N TYR A 118 6.37 19.55 10.25
CA TYR A 118 6.73 18.71 9.10
C TYR A 118 6.04 19.18 7.80
N ARG A 119 4.74 19.49 7.86
CA ARG A 119 3.98 19.98 6.69
C ARG A 119 4.55 21.30 6.18
N LYS A 120 4.99 22.20 7.07
CA LYS A 120 5.65 23.46 6.70
C LYS A 120 6.99 23.22 6.02
N LYS A 121 7.87 22.40 6.60
CA LYS A 121 9.17 22.03 6.00
C LYS A 121 9.02 21.44 4.59
N ARG A 122 8.02 20.57 4.38
CA ARG A 122 7.78 19.96 3.05
C ARG A 122 7.23 20.95 2.02
N LYS A 123 6.46 21.96 2.44
CA LYS A 123 5.96 23.01 1.53
C LYS A 123 7.04 24.02 1.13
N GLY A 124 8.02 24.28 1.99
CA GLY A 124 9.15 25.17 1.70
C GLY A 124 10.37 24.50 1.05
N ALA A 125 10.30 23.19 0.78
CA ALA A 125 11.35 22.41 0.11
C ALA A 125 11.01 22.10 -1.37
N LYS A 126 9.95 22.71 -1.89
CA LYS A 126 9.59 22.76 -3.31
C LYS A 126 9.94 24.14 -3.84
#